data_AF-A0A372JQB1-F1
#
_entry.id   AF-A0A372JQB1-F1
#
_cell.length_a   1.000
_cell.length_b   1.000
_cell.length_c   1.000
_cell.angle_alpha   90.00
_cell.angle_beta   90.00
_cell.angle_gamma   90.00
#
_symmetry.space_group_name_H-M   'P 1'
#
loop_
_entity.id
_entity.type
_entity.pdbx_description
1 polymer ?
#
loop_
_entity_poly.entity_id
_entity_poly.type
_entity_poly.pdbx_seq_one_letter_code
_entity_poly.pdbx_strand_id
1 'polypeptide(L)'
;MSDVADASLAYEGVKRIEWADRSMPVLRQIRDRFEVDLPLSGLRVAACMHVTTETAGLIRTLQAGGASVALAASNPLSTQDDVAAALVHEYGAQVFARAGTDREGYYRHIHQALETGPDLVLDDGCDLVNTLHTERVDLLGTVRGGCEQTTTGVIRLHQMAREGALRFPMVAVNDTDTKHMFDNRYGTGQSTLDGIVRATNTLLAGKTIVIAGFGYCGRGLAERARGLGARVVVTEIDPVKALDAALQGYTVLPMSEAAPVGDVFITVTGNRDVITGEHLAVMKSGAILANSGHFDVEIDVRALADLAVAVHPGVRPQADEYILADGRRLVLLAEGRLVNLAAAEGHPAAVMDMSFADQALTCAWLAEAAPTLAPAVHEVPKDIDTEVARLKLASMSIAIDALTPDQEEYLHSWRLGTT
;
A
#
# COMPACT_ATOMS: atom_id res chain seq x y z
N MET A 1 -12.97 21.31 -13.49
CA MET A 1 -11.60 21.61 -13.97
C MET A 1 -10.65 21.03 -12.94
N SER A 2 -9.61 20.31 -13.37
CA SER A 2 -8.61 19.69 -12.48
C SER A 2 -7.99 20.70 -11.50
N ASP A 3 -7.54 20.23 -10.34
CA ASP A 3 -6.85 21.03 -9.34
C ASP A 3 -5.47 20.42 -9.03
N VAL A 4 -4.42 20.99 -9.62
CA VAL A 4 -3.01 20.57 -9.46
C VAL A 4 -2.14 21.78 -9.09
N ALA A 5 -0.97 21.53 -8.49
CA ALA A 5 -0.13 22.61 -7.93
C ALA A 5 0.44 23.55 -9.00
N ASP A 6 1.07 23.00 -10.03
CA ASP A 6 1.72 23.76 -11.11
C ASP A 6 1.75 22.97 -12.43
N ALA A 7 1.09 23.51 -13.46
CA ALA A 7 1.00 22.90 -14.79
C ALA A 7 2.37 22.78 -15.49
N SER A 8 3.33 23.66 -15.17
CA SER A 8 4.64 23.68 -15.82
C SER A 8 5.51 22.46 -15.47
N LEU A 9 5.13 21.71 -14.43
CA LEU A 9 5.82 20.48 -14.00
C LEU A 9 5.53 19.27 -14.89
N ALA A 10 4.56 19.35 -15.81
CA ALA A 10 4.09 18.23 -16.62
C ALA A 10 5.23 17.53 -17.39
N TYR A 11 6.16 18.29 -17.98
CA TYR A 11 7.29 17.72 -18.71
C TYR A 11 8.21 16.87 -17.83
N GLU A 12 8.49 17.32 -16.60
CA GLU A 12 9.27 16.53 -15.64
C GLU A 12 8.51 15.29 -15.18
N GLY A 13 7.20 15.43 -14.95
CA GLY A 13 6.31 14.33 -14.61
C GLY A 13 6.30 13.23 -15.66
N VAL A 14 6.21 13.57 -16.96
CA VAL A 14 6.26 12.59 -18.07
C VAL A 14 7.55 11.78 -18.01
N LYS A 15 8.71 12.42 -17.85
CA LYS A 15 10.00 11.71 -17.78
C LYS A 15 10.04 10.71 -16.63
N ARG A 16 9.49 11.06 -15.47
CA ARG A 16 9.44 10.17 -14.30
C ARG A 16 8.43 9.03 -14.48
N ILE A 17 7.26 9.31 -15.06
CA ILE A 17 6.25 8.31 -15.40
C ILE A 17 6.84 7.30 -16.40
N GLU A 18 7.48 7.76 -17.46
CA GLU A 18 8.13 6.89 -18.45
C GLU A 18 9.29 6.08 -17.85
N TRP A 19 10.01 6.63 -16.88
CA TRP A 19 11.03 5.90 -16.14
C TRP A 19 10.42 4.74 -15.34
N ALA A 20 9.37 5.01 -14.56
CA ALA A 20 8.68 4.00 -13.78
C ALA A 20 8.04 2.92 -14.67
N ASP A 21 7.42 3.33 -15.79
CA ASP A 21 6.75 2.44 -16.75
C ASP A 21 7.69 1.36 -17.31
N ARG A 22 9.01 1.61 -17.40
CA ARG A 22 10.01 0.59 -17.80
C ARG A 22 10.10 -0.57 -16.82
N SER A 23 9.77 -0.34 -15.56
CA SER A 23 9.73 -1.34 -14.51
C SER A 23 8.33 -1.90 -14.28
N MET A 24 7.33 -1.53 -15.11
CA MET A 24 5.94 -1.98 -15.01
C MET A 24 5.49 -2.78 -16.25
N PRO A 25 6.18 -3.88 -16.61
CA PRO A 25 5.89 -4.63 -17.83
C PRO A 25 4.56 -5.40 -17.79
N VAL A 26 4.02 -5.74 -16.61
CA VAL A 26 2.73 -6.44 -16.53
C VAL A 26 1.60 -5.48 -16.87
N LEU A 27 1.58 -4.30 -16.24
CA LEU A 27 0.62 -3.25 -16.56
C LEU A 27 0.70 -2.82 -18.03
N ARG A 28 1.92 -2.76 -18.60
CA ARG A 28 2.09 -2.47 -20.03
C ARG A 28 1.42 -3.52 -20.92
N GLN A 29 1.65 -4.81 -20.66
CA GLN A 29 0.99 -5.89 -21.42
C GLN A 29 -0.54 -5.80 -21.32
N ILE A 30 -1.06 -5.46 -20.14
CA ILE A 30 -2.50 -5.27 -19.94
C ILE A 30 -3.00 -4.04 -20.71
N ARG A 31 -2.24 -2.94 -20.68
CA ARG A 31 -2.55 -1.70 -21.41
C ARG A 31 -2.63 -1.96 -22.91
N ASP A 32 -1.64 -2.64 -23.48
CA ASP A 32 -1.61 -2.98 -24.91
C ASP A 32 -2.85 -3.81 -25.31
N ARG A 33 -3.31 -4.72 -24.44
CA ARG A 33 -4.56 -5.46 -24.63
C ARG A 33 -5.80 -4.56 -24.51
N PHE A 34 -5.83 -3.69 -23.49
CA PHE A 34 -6.96 -2.80 -23.22
C PHE A 34 -7.19 -1.78 -24.35
N GLU A 35 -6.13 -1.32 -25.03
CA GLU A 35 -6.23 -0.44 -26.20
C GLU A 35 -7.00 -1.09 -27.37
N VAL A 36 -6.98 -2.42 -27.46
CA VAL A 36 -7.69 -3.19 -28.49
C VAL A 36 -9.10 -3.56 -28.03
N ASP A 37 -9.21 -4.11 -26.83
CA ASP A 37 -10.46 -4.69 -26.32
C ASP A 37 -11.45 -3.63 -25.80
N LEU A 38 -10.94 -2.47 -25.39
CA LEU A 38 -11.69 -1.36 -24.79
C LEU A 38 -12.72 -1.81 -23.72
N PRO A 39 -12.32 -2.62 -22.71
CA PRO A 39 -13.26 -3.25 -21.77
C PRO A 39 -14.00 -2.24 -20.86
N LEU A 40 -13.52 -1.00 -20.79
CA LEU A 40 -14.07 0.07 -19.96
C LEU A 40 -14.69 1.20 -20.80
N SER A 41 -14.97 0.94 -22.09
CA SER A 41 -15.46 1.94 -23.03
C SER A 41 -16.70 2.67 -22.52
N GLY A 42 -16.58 4.00 -22.41
CA GLY A 42 -17.67 4.88 -21.99
C GLY A 42 -17.94 4.91 -20.49
N LEU A 43 -17.16 4.18 -19.67
CA LEU A 43 -17.29 4.22 -18.21
C LEU A 43 -16.53 5.39 -17.60
N ARG A 44 -17.04 5.91 -16.50
CA ARG A 44 -16.36 6.89 -15.65
C ARG A 44 -15.81 6.19 -14.41
N VAL A 45 -14.52 6.37 -14.15
CA VAL A 45 -13.85 5.81 -12.96
C VAL A 45 -13.41 6.96 -12.07
N ALA A 46 -13.85 6.95 -10.81
CA ALA A 46 -13.28 7.81 -9.77
C ALA A 46 -12.30 7.00 -8.93
N ALA A 47 -11.08 7.48 -8.78
CA ALA A 47 -10.04 6.86 -7.97
C ALA A 47 -9.63 7.79 -6.83
N CYS A 48 -9.43 7.24 -5.63
CA CYS A 48 -8.78 7.93 -4.52
C CYS A 48 -7.57 7.08 -4.11
N MET A 49 -6.38 7.53 -4.52
CA MET A 49 -5.14 6.76 -4.40
C MET A 49 -3.94 7.70 -4.23
N HIS A 50 -2.79 7.20 -3.81
CA HIS A 50 -1.56 7.98 -3.83
C HIS A 50 -1.26 8.46 -5.26
N VAL A 51 -1.02 9.76 -5.47
CA VAL A 51 -0.75 10.31 -6.81
C VAL A 51 0.75 10.25 -7.11
N THR A 52 1.20 9.09 -7.60
CA THR A 52 2.61 8.78 -7.88
C THR A 52 2.82 8.31 -9.32
N THR A 53 4.09 8.15 -9.72
CA THR A 53 4.48 7.63 -11.04
C THR A 53 3.85 6.29 -11.37
N GLU A 54 3.70 5.43 -10.37
CA GLU A 54 3.11 4.10 -10.50
C GLU A 54 1.60 4.20 -10.74
N THR A 55 0.91 5.07 -9.98
CA THR A 55 -0.52 5.31 -10.16
C THR A 55 -0.80 5.86 -11.54
N ALA A 56 0.08 6.71 -12.09
CA ALA A 56 -0.05 7.15 -13.47
C ALA A 56 -0.03 5.97 -14.48
N GLY A 57 0.71 4.90 -14.17
CA GLY A 57 0.65 3.64 -14.91
C GLY A 57 -0.75 3.01 -14.92
N LEU A 58 -1.38 2.88 -13.75
CA LEU A 58 -2.77 2.39 -13.62
C LEU A 58 -3.76 3.28 -14.37
N ILE A 59 -3.72 4.60 -14.17
CA ILE A 59 -4.64 5.56 -14.80
C ILE A 59 -4.56 5.45 -16.32
N ARG A 60 -3.34 5.43 -16.87
CA ARG A 60 -3.13 5.26 -18.32
C ARG A 60 -3.66 3.92 -18.84
N THR A 61 -3.55 2.85 -18.07
CA THR A 61 -4.13 1.54 -18.43
C THR A 61 -5.66 1.56 -18.43
N LEU A 62 -6.30 2.20 -17.45
CA LEU A 62 -7.76 2.35 -17.42
C LEU A 62 -8.26 3.21 -18.59
N GLN A 63 -7.55 4.32 -18.89
CA GLN A 63 -7.85 5.17 -20.05
C GLN A 63 -7.69 4.44 -21.37
N ALA A 64 -6.63 3.64 -21.52
CA ALA A 64 -6.45 2.75 -22.67
C ALA A 64 -7.62 1.78 -22.84
N GLY A 65 -8.22 1.33 -21.73
CA GLY A 65 -9.45 0.52 -21.76
C GLY A 65 -10.71 1.28 -22.17
N GLY A 66 -10.63 2.59 -22.46
CA GLY A 66 -11.74 3.44 -22.88
C GLY A 66 -12.45 4.17 -21.74
N ALA A 67 -11.93 4.10 -20.51
CA ALA A 67 -12.48 4.83 -19.37
C ALA A 67 -12.11 6.31 -19.38
N SER A 68 -13.00 7.15 -18.86
CA SER A 68 -12.64 8.49 -18.38
C SER A 68 -12.34 8.44 -16.89
N VAL A 69 -11.22 9.01 -16.45
CA VAL A 69 -10.72 8.82 -15.08
C VAL A 69 -10.60 10.15 -14.34
N ALA A 70 -11.12 10.17 -13.11
CA ALA A 70 -10.98 11.24 -12.14
C ALA A 70 -10.19 10.73 -10.93
N LEU A 71 -9.12 11.41 -10.54
CA LEU A 71 -8.21 10.98 -9.48
C LEU A 71 -8.13 12.01 -8.36
N ALA A 72 -8.38 11.60 -7.13
CA ALA A 72 -8.05 12.32 -5.91
C ALA A 72 -6.93 11.62 -5.15
N ALA A 73 -6.22 12.35 -4.28
CA ALA A 73 -5.22 11.76 -3.40
C ALA A 73 -5.88 11.00 -2.23
N SER A 74 -5.33 9.84 -1.84
CA SER A 74 -5.71 9.13 -0.60
C SER A 74 -4.90 9.57 0.63
N ASN A 75 -3.86 10.40 0.43
CA ASN A 75 -3.08 10.98 1.51
C ASN A 75 -2.55 12.36 1.10
N PRO A 76 -2.76 13.42 1.92
CA PRO A 76 -2.35 14.78 1.57
C PRO A 76 -0.84 14.98 1.35
N LEU A 77 0.00 14.10 1.87
CA LEU A 77 1.46 14.18 1.76
C LEU A 77 2.05 13.32 0.64
N SER A 78 1.22 12.49 -0.02
CA SER A 78 1.70 11.48 -0.97
C SER A 78 1.75 11.94 -2.42
N THR A 79 1.11 13.07 -2.74
CA THR A 79 1.03 13.58 -4.11
C THR A 79 2.40 14.02 -4.61
N GLN A 80 2.77 13.55 -5.79
CA GLN A 80 3.90 14.05 -6.57
C GLN A 80 3.33 15.06 -7.58
N ASP A 81 3.53 16.35 -7.32
CA ASP A 81 2.87 17.43 -8.07
C ASP A 81 3.20 17.43 -9.58
N ASP A 82 4.41 16.99 -9.93
CA ASP A 82 4.83 16.82 -11.32
C ASP A 82 4.09 15.69 -12.03
N VAL A 83 3.86 14.58 -11.36
CA VAL A 83 3.01 13.48 -11.86
C VAL A 83 1.57 13.94 -12.03
N ALA A 84 1.02 14.66 -11.04
CA ALA A 84 -0.34 15.20 -11.11
C ALA A 84 -0.49 16.14 -12.33
N ALA A 85 0.49 17.02 -12.55
CA ALA A 85 0.51 17.90 -13.71
C ALA A 85 0.57 17.12 -15.03
N ALA A 86 1.44 16.10 -15.13
CA ALA A 86 1.55 15.27 -16.33
C ALA A 86 0.25 14.51 -16.64
N LEU A 87 -0.39 13.93 -15.62
CA LEU A 87 -1.68 13.23 -15.78
C LEU A 87 -2.76 14.13 -16.38
N VAL A 88 -2.82 15.40 -15.96
CA VAL A 88 -3.78 16.36 -16.49
C VAL A 88 -3.42 16.83 -17.90
N HIS A 89 -2.19 17.31 -18.09
CA HIS A 89 -1.83 18.09 -19.28
C HIS A 89 -1.33 17.24 -20.45
N GLU A 90 -0.82 16.04 -20.19
CA GLU A 90 -0.22 15.18 -21.21
C GLU A 90 -1.05 13.89 -21.43
N TYR A 91 -1.71 13.39 -20.39
CA TYR A 91 -2.50 12.14 -20.46
C TYR A 91 -4.02 12.35 -20.37
N GLY A 92 -4.50 13.57 -20.15
CA GLY A 92 -5.93 13.91 -20.23
C GLY A 92 -6.81 13.34 -19.11
N ALA A 93 -6.24 12.95 -17.97
CA ALA A 93 -7.00 12.57 -16.78
C ALA A 93 -7.50 13.82 -16.02
N GLN A 94 -8.60 13.68 -15.28
CA GLN A 94 -9.01 14.70 -14.31
C GLN A 94 -8.32 14.41 -12.98
N VAL A 95 -7.57 15.36 -12.43
CA VAL A 95 -6.83 15.16 -11.18
C VAL A 95 -7.15 16.29 -10.20
N PHE A 96 -7.45 15.92 -8.97
CA PHE A 96 -7.73 16.81 -7.85
C PHE A 96 -6.78 16.43 -6.71
N ALA A 97 -5.55 16.93 -6.77
CA ALA A 97 -4.52 16.57 -5.81
C ALA A 97 -3.37 17.58 -5.83
N ARG A 98 -2.92 17.98 -4.63
CA ARG A 98 -1.72 18.79 -4.43
C ARG A 98 -0.96 18.28 -3.20
N ALA A 99 0.36 18.26 -3.27
CA ALA A 99 1.18 17.92 -2.12
C ALA A 99 0.98 18.92 -0.97
N GLY A 100 0.81 18.42 0.25
CA GLY A 100 0.65 19.25 1.46
C GLY A 100 -0.71 19.93 1.58
N THR A 101 -1.75 19.42 0.92
CA THR A 101 -3.12 19.94 1.06
C THR A 101 -3.62 19.80 2.51
N ASP A 102 -4.38 20.76 3.01
CA ASP A 102 -5.01 20.65 4.32
C ASP A 102 -6.23 19.71 4.30
N ARG A 103 -6.82 19.45 5.47
CA ARG A 103 -7.96 18.54 5.58
C ARG A 103 -9.16 18.99 4.73
N GLU A 104 -9.44 20.29 4.69
CA GLU A 104 -10.56 20.83 3.92
C GLU A 104 -10.34 20.62 2.42
N GLY A 105 -9.14 20.95 1.92
CA GLY A 105 -8.78 20.73 0.52
C GLY A 105 -8.79 19.24 0.14
N TYR A 106 -8.32 18.37 1.04
CA TYR A 106 -8.31 16.91 0.84
C TYR A 106 -9.73 16.36 0.57
N TYR A 107 -10.69 16.66 1.46
CA TYR A 107 -12.08 16.20 1.24
C TYR A 107 -12.74 16.90 0.06
N ARG A 108 -12.43 18.19 -0.18
CA ARG A 108 -12.89 18.90 -1.38
C ARG A 108 -12.46 18.17 -2.66
N HIS A 109 -11.22 17.70 -2.73
CA HIS A 109 -10.71 16.94 -3.87
C HIS A 109 -11.46 15.61 -4.07
N ILE A 110 -11.76 14.88 -2.98
CA ILE A 110 -12.58 13.66 -3.02
C ILE A 110 -13.97 13.98 -3.58
N HIS A 111 -14.63 15.04 -3.10
CA HIS A 111 -15.93 15.46 -3.63
C HIS A 111 -15.86 15.78 -5.13
N GLN A 112 -14.83 16.50 -5.58
CA GLN A 112 -14.67 16.85 -6.99
C GLN A 112 -14.46 15.62 -7.89
N ALA A 113 -13.73 14.61 -7.42
CA ALA A 113 -13.62 13.33 -8.13
C ALA A 113 -14.98 12.64 -8.24
N LEU A 114 -15.77 12.63 -7.18
CA LEU A 114 -17.12 12.05 -7.17
C LEU A 114 -18.11 12.83 -8.04
N GLU A 115 -18.00 14.15 -8.15
CA GLU A 115 -18.88 15.01 -8.98
C GLU A 115 -18.84 14.68 -10.47
N THR A 116 -17.84 13.91 -10.91
CA THR A 116 -17.82 13.35 -12.26
C THR A 116 -18.91 12.28 -12.50
N GLY A 117 -19.55 11.81 -11.42
CA GLY A 117 -20.61 10.81 -11.41
C GLY A 117 -20.12 9.41 -11.77
N PRO A 118 -19.13 8.84 -11.06
CA PRO A 118 -18.47 7.61 -11.47
C PRO A 118 -19.43 6.43 -11.64
N ASP A 119 -19.12 5.58 -12.63
CA ASP A 119 -19.70 4.25 -12.81
C ASP A 119 -18.95 3.21 -11.95
N LEU A 120 -17.64 3.37 -11.79
CA LEU A 120 -16.79 2.51 -10.96
C LEU A 120 -15.92 3.36 -10.03
N VAL A 121 -15.61 2.83 -8.84
CA VAL A 121 -14.71 3.49 -7.88
C VAL A 121 -13.50 2.65 -7.53
N LEU A 122 -12.33 3.26 -7.43
CA LEU A 122 -11.11 2.63 -6.93
C LEU A 122 -10.66 3.38 -5.68
N ASP A 123 -10.42 2.66 -4.59
CA ASP A 123 -10.14 3.27 -3.31
C ASP A 123 -8.89 2.66 -2.65
N ASP A 124 -8.22 3.50 -1.89
CA ASP A 124 -7.02 3.20 -1.11
C ASP A 124 -7.25 3.82 0.28
N GLY A 125 -7.82 3.01 1.18
CA GLY A 125 -8.14 3.42 2.54
C GLY A 125 -9.63 3.68 2.81
N CYS A 126 -10.52 3.47 1.82
CA CYS A 126 -11.97 3.59 1.91
C CYS A 126 -12.52 5.01 2.11
N ASP A 127 -11.73 6.07 1.89
CA ASP A 127 -12.19 7.44 2.10
C ASP A 127 -13.16 7.90 1.00
N LEU A 128 -12.96 7.49 -0.26
CA LEU A 128 -13.86 7.80 -1.37
C LEU A 128 -15.22 7.12 -1.19
N VAL A 129 -15.21 5.82 -0.87
CA VAL A 129 -16.41 5.02 -0.64
C VAL A 129 -17.14 5.49 0.61
N ASN A 130 -16.43 5.82 1.69
CA ASN A 130 -17.06 6.38 2.88
C ASN A 130 -17.74 7.71 2.58
N THR A 131 -17.08 8.60 1.83
CA THR A 131 -17.66 9.90 1.41
C THR A 131 -18.92 9.70 0.56
N LEU A 132 -18.93 8.72 -0.36
CA LEU A 132 -20.12 8.33 -1.12
C LEU A 132 -21.30 7.89 -0.23
N HIS A 133 -21.03 7.15 0.85
CA HIS A 133 -22.07 6.59 1.71
C HIS A 133 -22.57 7.55 2.81
N THR A 134 -21.84 8.63 3.07
CA THR A 134 -22.12 9.56 4.18
C THR A 134 -22.50 10.96 3.72
N GLU A 135 -21.81 11.48 2.70
CA GLU A 135 -21.92 12.89 2.29
C GLU A 135 -22.45 13.04 0.86
N ARG A 136 -22.11 12.11 -0.05
CA ARG A 136 -22.51 12.13 -1.47
C ARG A 136 -23.47 10.99 -1.85
N VAL A 137 -24.44 10.78 -0.97
CA VAL A 137 -25.50 9.77 -1.12
C VAL A 137 -26.31 9.99 -2.41
N ASP A 138 -26.37 11.24 -2.89
CA ASP A 138 -26.99 11.62 -4.16
C ASP A 138 -26.38 10.91 -5.38
N LEU A 139 -25.11 10.51 -5.30
CA LEU A 139 -24.37 9.88 -6.39
C LEU A 139 -24.35 8.35 -6.31
N LEU A 140 -24.83 7.74 -5.22
CA LEU A 140 -24.78 6.26 -5.07
C LEU A 140 -25.45 5.51 -6.21
N GLY A 141 -26.51 6.09 -6.80
CA GLY A 141 -27.22 5.49 -7.93
C GLY A 141 -26.43 5.43 -9.24
N THR A 142 -25.29 6.14 -9.36
CA THR A 142 -24.44 6.06 -10.54
C THR A 142 -23.39 4.95 -10.44
N VAL A 143 -23.05 4.53 -9.22
CA VAL A 143 -21.94 3.60 -8.97
C VAL A 143 -22.41 2.16 -9.07
N ARG A 144 -21.75 1.39 -9.94
CA ARG A 144 -22.02 -0.03 -10.19
C ARG A 144 -21.22 -0.94 -9.26
N GLY A 145 -20.02 -0.51 -8.88
CA GLY A 145 -19.13 -1.25 -7.99
C GLY A 145 -17.79 -0.56 -7.82
N GLY A 146 -16.91 -1.15 -7.01
CA GLY A 146 -15.54 -0.66 -6.90
C GLY A 146 -14.53 -1.68 -6.40
N CYS A 147 -13.28 -1.23 -6.28
CA CYS A 147 -12.16 -2.02 -5.79
C CYS A 147 -11.45 -1.30 -4.64
N GLU A 148 -10.98 -2.04 -3.64
CA GLU A 148 -10.19 -1.51 -2.52
C GLU A 148 -8.86 -2.25 -2.40
N GLN A 149 -7.77 -1.49 -2.35
CA GLN A 149 -6.41 -2.02 -2.43
C GLN A 149 -5.73 -2.18 -1.07
N THR A 150 -6.26 -1.59 0.01
CA THR A 150 -5.65 -1.64 1.34
C THR A 150 -6.38 -2.54 2.33
N THR A 151 -5.61 -3.11 3.25
CA THR A 151 -6.15 -3.91 4.37
C THR A 151 -7.12 -3.10 5.23
N THR A 152 -6.78 -1.85 5.55
CA THR A 152 -7.63 -0.96 6.36
C THR A 152 -8.96 -0.68 5.66
N GLY A 153 -8.92 -0.36 4.37
CA GLY A 153 -10.13 -0.13 3.60
C GLY A 153 -11.01 -1.38 3.52
N VAL A 154 -10.42 -2.56 3.28
CA VAL A 154 -11.16 -3.84 3.28
C VAL A 154 -11.84 -4.11 4.63
N ILE A 155 -11.15 -3.85 5.75
CA ILE A 155 -11.75 -3.97 7.10
C ILE A 155 -12.96 -3.05 7.25
N ARG A 156 -12.84 -1.78 6.83
CA ARG A 156 -13.95 -0.80 6.86
C ARG A 156 -15.12 -1.27 5.99
N LEU A 157 -14.85 -1.77 4.79
CA LEU A 157 -15.88 -2.28 3.89
C LEU A 157 -16.61 -3.50 4.44
N HIS A 158 -15.90 -4.43 5.09
CA HIS A 158 -16.54 -5.55 5.77
C HIS A 158 -17.44 -5.09 6.92
N GLN A 159 -17.03 -4.05 7.66
CA GLN A 159 -17.89 -3.45 8.68
C GLN A 159 -19.15 -2.84 8.05
N MET A 160 -19.00 -2.04 7.00
CA MET A 160 -20.13 -1.46 6.25
C MET A 160 -21.08 -2.54 5.73
N ALA A 161 -20.57 -3.65 5.21
CA ALA A 161 -21.37 -4.77 4.73
C ALA A 161 -22.14 -5.46 5.87
N ARG A 162 -21.48 -5.72 7.02
CA ARG A 162 -22.11 -6.31 8.21
C ARG A 162 -23.23 -5.44 8.79
N GLU A 163 -23.06 -4.12 8.73
CA GLU A 163 -24.05 -3.14 9.18
C GLU A 163 -25.17 -2.91 8.13
N GLY A 164 -25.08 -3.52 6.95
CA GLY A 164 -26.02 -3.31 5.85
C GLY A 164 -25.97 -1.89 5.29
N ALA A 165 -24.86 -1.18 5.47
CA ALA A 165 -24.63 0.18 4.97
C ALA A 165 -24.14 0.18 3.51
N LEU A 166 -23.32 -0.81 3.12
CA LEU A 166 -22.74 -0.91 1.78
C LEU A 166 -23.84 -1.05 0.70
N ARG A 167 -23.78 -0.23 -0.36
CA ARG A 167 -24.83 -0.12 -1.39
C ARG A 167 -24.50 -0.73 -2.75
N PHE A 168 -23.23 -1.02 -3.02
CA PHE A 168 -22.76 -1.62 -4.26
C PHE A 168 -21.63 -2.63 -3.97
N PRO A 169 -21.36 -3.59 -4.87
CA PRO A 169 -20.29 -4.56 -4.69
C PRO A 169 -18.92 -3.88 -4.63
N MET A 170 -18.10 -4.29 -3.67
CA MET A 170 -16.69 -3.90 -3.58
C MET A 170 -15.80 -5.13 -3.68
N VAL A 171 -14.70 -5.04 -4.42
CA VAL A 171 -13.74 -6.13 -4.59
C VAL A 171 -12.48 -5.84 -3.79
N ALA A 172 -12.09 -6.75 -2.91
CA ALA A 172 -10.90 -6.64 -2.08
C ALA A 172 -9.65 -7.06 -2.86
N VAL A 173 -9.09 -6.15 -3.66
CA VAL A 173 -7.84 -6.37 -4.41
C VAL A 173 -6.64 -6.51 -3.47
N ASN A 174 -6.72 -5.95 -2.27
CA ASN A 174 -5.72 -6.18 -1.23
C ASN A 174 -5.45 -7.67 -0.95
N ASP A 175 -6.46 -8.52 -1.09
CA ASP A 175 -6.46 -9.89 -0.58
C ASP A 175 -5.99 -10.92 -1.63
N THR A 176 -5.48 -10.47 -2.79
CA THR A 176 -4.86 -11.38 -3.76
C THR A 176 -3.54 -11.95 -3.23
N ASP A 177 -3.23 -13.18 -3.66
CA ASP A 177 -2.00 -13.85 -3.25
C ASP A 177 -0.79 -13.08 -3.80
N THR A 178 -0.86 -12.56 -5.02
CA THR A 178 0.24 -11.78 -5.60
C THR A 178 0.42 -10.43 -4.91
N LYS A 179 -0.64 -9.73 -4.49
CA LYS A 179 -0.51 -8.49 -3.70
C LYS A 179 0.16 -8.78 -2.36
N HIS A 180 -0.35 -9.75 -1.60
CA HIS A 180 0.27 -10.13 -0.32
C HIS A 180 1.73 -10.57 -0.48
N MET A 181 2.03 -11.34 -1.52
CA MET A 181 3.38 -11.81 -1.79
C MET A 181 4.31 -10.68 -2.21
N PHE A 182 3.92 -9.80 -3.12
CA PHE A 182 4.81 -8.80 -3.69
C PHE A 182 4.83 -7.47 -2.96
N ASP A 183 3.68 -6.86 -2.79
CA ASP A 183 3.51 -5.54 -2.18
C ASP A 183 3.84 -5.58 -0.69
N ASN A 184 3.10 -6.42 0.04
CA ASN A 184 3.25 -6.49 1.49
C ASN A 184 4.62 -7.06 1.88
N ARG A 185 5.05 -8.18 1.29
CA ARG A 185 6.35 -8.79 1.67
C ARG A 185 7.53 -8.13 0.96
N TYR A 186 7.57 -8.12 -0.37
CA TYR A 186 8.78 -7.65 -1.05
C TYR A 186 8.92 -6.12 -1.08
N GLY A 187 7.83 -5.40 -1.35
CA GLY A 187 7.78 -3.95 -1.40
C GLY A 187 8.08 -3.32 -0.06
N THR A 188 7.24 -3.58 0.95
CA THR A 188 7.34 -2.95 2.27
C THR A 188 8.69 -3.26 2.93
N GLY A 189 9.15 -4.50 2.85
CA GLY A 189 10.44 -4.87 3.43
C GLY A 189 11.61 -4.05 2.85
N GLN A 190 11.61 -3.77 1.55
CA GLN A 190 12.69 -3.02 0.91
C GLN A 190 12.57 -1.52 1.20
N SER A 191 11.39 -0.94 0.96
CA SER A 191 11.20 0.50 1.06
C SER A 191 11.25 1.04 2.49
N THR A 192 10.87 0.23 3.48
CA THR A 192 11.02 0.58 4.89
C THR A 192 12.48 0.77 5.27
N LEU A 193 13.35 -0.17 4.86
CA LEU A 193 14.78 -0.05 5.15
C LEU A 193 15.43 1.09 4.35
N ASP A 194 14.99 1.34 3.11
CA ASP A 194 15.41 2.50 2.33
C ASP A 194 15.08 3.81 3.06
N GLY A 195 13.83 3.99 3.53
CA GLY A 195 13.40 5.16 4.31
C GLY A 195 14.23 5.37 5.57
N ILE A 196 14.49 4.30 6.32
CA ILE A 196 15.34 4.36 7.53
C ILE A 196 16.77 4.78 7.16
N VAL A 197 17.36 4.20 6.10
CA VAL A 197 18.71 4.53 5.66
C VAL A 197 18.82 5.97 5.16
N ARG A 198 17.87 6.46 4.36
CA ARG A 198 17.85 7.86 3.88
C ARG A 198 17.71 8.85 5.04
N ALA A 199 16.78 8.59 5.97
CA ALA A 199 16.52 9.47 7.10
C ALA A 199 17.70 9.53 8.08
N THR A 200 18.41 8.40 8.30
CA THR A 200 19.38 8.30 9.40
C THR A 200 20.84 8.17 8.97
N ASN A 201 21.11 7.69 7.74
CA ASN A 201 22.43 7.25 7.30
C ASN A 201 23.12 6.28 8.28
N THR A 202 22.33 5.44 8.97
CA THR A 202 22.83 4.51 9.98
C THR A 202 23.28 3.19 9.36
N LEU A 203 24.36 2.59 9.89
CA LEU A 203 24.80 1.25 9.50
C LEU A 203 23.89 0.19 10.15
N LEU A 204 23.16 -0.59 9.36
CA LEU A 204 22.26 -1.64 9.88
C LEU A 204 23.00 -2.91 10.34
N ALA A 205 24.17 -3.21 9.74
CA ALA A 205 24.94 -4.39 10.09
C ALA A 205 25.35 -4.39 11.57
N GLY A 206 25.09 -5.51 12.26
CA GLY A 206 25.39 -5.69 13.69
C GLY A 206 24.39 -5.04 14.66
N LYS A 207 23.46 -4.21 14.18
CA LYS A 207 22.38 -3.65 15.00
C LYS A 207 21.31 -4.69 15.29
N THR A 208 20.61 -4.51 16.41
CA THR A 208 19.40 -5.25 16.77
C THR A 208 18.19 -4.51 16.22
N ILE A 209 17.56 -5.06 15.19
CA ILE A 209 16.34 -4.52 14.60
C ILE A 209 15.15 -5.30 15.19
N VAL A 210 14.31 -4.60 15.93
CA VAL A 210 13.07 -5.12 16.51
C VAL A 210 11.94 -4.84 15.53
N ILE A 211 11.27 -5.89 15.08
CA ILE A 211 10.14 -5.82 14.15
C ILE A 211 8.89 -6.25 14.92
N ALA A 212 7.90 -5.35 15.01
CA ALA A 212 6.62 -5.65 15.62
C ALA A 212 5.60 -6.09 14.55
N GLY A 213 5.16 -7.34 14.66
CA GLY A 213 4.31 -8.04 13.69
C GLY A 213 5.11 -8.91 12.73
N PHE A 214 4.62 -10.13 12.45
CA PHE A 214 5.24 -11.10 11.54
C PHE A 214 4.27 -11.65 10.48
N GLY A 215 3.37 -10.77 10.03
CA GLY A 215 2.64 -10.93 8.77
C GLY A 215 3.55 -10.80 7.54
N TYR A 216 2.96 -10.61 6.35
CA TYR A 216 3.73 -10.46 5.10
C TYR A 216 4.78 -9.34 5.18
N CYS A 217 4.41 -8.15 5.68
CA CYS A 217 5.32 -7.01 5.86
C CYS A 217 6.47 -7.34 6.81
N GLY A 218 6.16 -7.89 7.98
CA GLY A 218 7.15 -8.27 9.00
C GLY A 218 8.15 -9.32 8.50
N ARG A 219 7.67 -10.34 7.77
CA ARG A 219 8.52 -11.35 7.13
C ARG A 219 9.48 -10.74 6.12
N GLY A 220 8.94 -9.92 5.22
CA GLY A 220 9.73 -9.27 4.19
C GLY A 220 10.82 -8.36 4.76
N LEU A 221 10.49 -7.64 5.83
CA LEU A 221 11.42 -6.80 6.57
C LEU A 221 12.49 -7.61 7.30
N ALA A 222 12.09 -8.68 8.00
CA ALA A 222 13.01 -9.56 8.73
C ALA A 222 14.03 -10.25 7.81
N GLU A 223 13.61 -10.67 6.61
CA GLU A 223 14.48 -11.26 5.60
C GLU A 223 15.57 -10.29 5.14
N ARG A 224 15.19 -9.05 4.83
CA ARG A 224 16.12 -8.02 4.33
C ARG A 224 17.01 -7.46 5.42
N ALA A 225 16.46 -7.22 6.60
CA ALA A 225 17.23 -6.80 7.77
C ALA A 225 18.34 -7.82 8.07
N ARG A 226 18.01 -9.11 8.09
CA ARG A 226 19.00 -10.19 8.23
C ARG A 226 20.00 -10.20 7.06
N GLY A 227 19.52 -10.03 5.83
CA GLY A 227 20.38 -9.93 4.63
C GLY A 227 21.38 -8.78 4.67
N LEU A 228 21.05 -7.68 5.35
CA LEU A 228 21.94 -6.54 5.60
C LEU A 228 22.82 -6.70 6.85
N GLY A 229 22.83 -7.90 7.45
CA GLY A 229 23.68 -8.24 8.60
C GLY A 229 23.15 -7.78 9.96
N ALA A 230 21.88 -7.41 10.06
CA ALA A 230 21.25 -7.08 11.34
C ALA A 230 20.89 -8.34 12.14
N ARG A 231 20.85 -8.22 13.47
CA ARG A 231 20.21 -9.18 14.37
C ARG A 231 18.74 -8.84 14.43
N VAL A 232 17.87 -9.77 14.06
CA VAL A 232 16.42 -9.51 14.00
C VAL A 232 15.73 -10.12 15.22
N VAL A 233 14.97 -9.27 15.91
CA VAL A 233 14.04 -9.65 16.97
C VAL A 233 12.63 -9.40 16.46
N VAL A 234 11.74 -10.37 16.62
CA VAL A 234 10.33 -10.28 16.25
C VAL A 234 9.49 -10.21 17.52
N THR A 235 8.47 -9.36 17.51
CA THR A 235 7.39 -9.38 18.52
C THR A 235 6.08 -9.76 17.82
N GLU A 236 5.35 -10.73 18.38
CA GLU A 236 4.10 -11.25 17.79
C GLU A 236 3.12 -11.68 18.86
N ILE A 237 1.83 -11.53 18.55
CA ILE A 237 0.68 -12.00 19.34
C ILE A 237 0.11 -13.30 18.79
N ASP A 238 0.30 -13.57 17.48
CA ASP A 238 -0.20 -14.78 16.84
C ASP A 238 0.81 -15.92 17.04
N PRO A 239 0.43 -17.02 17.73
CA PRO A 239 1.36 -18.10 18.05
C PRO A 239 1.87 -18.84 16.80
N VAL A 240 1.10 -18.88 15.71
CA VAL A 240 1.53 -19.53 14.47
C VAL A 240 2.60 -18.69 13.78
N LYS A 241 2.40 -17.36 13.71
CA LYS A 241 3.40 -16.45 13.13
C LYS A 241 4.65 -16.34 14.00
N ALA A 242 4.51 -16.35 15.32
CA ALA A 242 5.62 -16.40 16.26
C ALA A 242 6.44 -17.70 16.11
N LEU A 243 5.77 -18.85 16.01
CA LEU A 243 6.43 -20.13 15.77
C LEU A 243 7.20 -20.12 14.44
N ASP A 244 6.60 -19.57 13.38
CA ASP A 244 7.26 -19.45 12.09
C ASP A 244 8.51 -18.55 12.15
N ALA A 245 8.42 -17.39 12.81
CA ALA A 245 9.57 -16.52 13.03
C ALA A 245 10.72 -17.26 13.75
N ALA A 246 10.40 -18.03 14.80
CA ALA A 246 11.37 -18.82 15.53
C ALA A 246 12.00 -19.92 14.67
N LEU A 247 11.20 -20.64 13.86
CA LEU A 247 11.69 -21.68 12.95
C LEU A 247 12.56 -21.13 11.82
N GLN A 248 12.36 -19.87 11.42
CA GLN A 248 13.23 -19.17 10.48
C GLN A 248 14.54 -18.65 11.12
N GLY A 249 14.72 -18.84 12.43
CA GLY A 249 15.92 -18.47 13.18
C GLY A 249 15.93 -17.04 13.73
N TYR A 250 14.77 -16.37 13.79
CA TYR A 250 14.63 -15.08 14.44
C TYR A 250 14.44 -15.23 15.94
N THR A 251 14.95 -14.27 16.72
CA THR A 251 14.64 -14.21 18.15
C THR A 251 13.22 -13.67 18.32
N VAL A 252 12.36 -14.35 19.08
CA VAL A 252 10.99 -13.89 19.35
C VAL A 252 10.89 -13.48 20.81
N LEU A 253 10.52 -12.22 21.07
CA LEU A 253 10.40 -11.66 22.42
C LEU A 253 9.11 -10.84 22.55
N PRO A 254 8.55 -10.70 23.76
CA PRO A 254 7.61 -9.62 24.04
C PRO A 254 8.29 -8.25 23.92
N MET A 255 7.54 -7.21 23.56
CA MET A 255 8.09 -5.85 23.37
C MET A 255 8.77 -5.31 24.64
N SER A 256 8.28 -5.66 25.83
CA SER A 256 8.89 -5.31 27.12
C SER A 256 10.32 -5.83 27.28
N GLU A 257 10.66 -6.96 26.65
CA GLU A 257 12.01 -7.54 26.66
C GLU A 257 12.84 -7.09 25.45
N ALA A 258 12.20 -6.78 24.32
CA ALA A 258 12.86 -6.28 23.13
C ALA A 258 13.30 -4.79 23.26
N ALA A 259 12.50 -3.96 23.94
CA ALA A 259 12.75 -2.54 24.15
C ALA A 259 14.13 -2.19 24.74
N PRO A 260 14.64 -2.87 25.80
CA PRO A 260 15.96 -2.57 26.34
C PRO A 260 17.12 -3.03 25.43
N VAL A 261 16.89 -3.92 24.46
CA VAL A 261 17.96 -4.51 23.63
C VAL A 261 17.95 -4.03 22.18
N GLY A 262 16.87 -3.45 21.68
CA GLY A 262 16.76 -2.95 20.31
C GLY A 262 17.56 -1.68 20.04
N ASP A 263 18.05 -1.54 18.81
CA ASP A 263 18.70 -0.33 18.30
C ASP A 263 17.83 0.39 17.26
N VAL A 264 17.02 -0.37 16.51
CA VAL A 264 16.01 0.14 15.57
C VAL A 264 14.71 -0.62 15.79
N PHE A 265 13.61 0.10 15.91
CA PHE A 265 12.27 -0.44 16.15
C PHE A 265 11.38 -0.09 14.97
N ILE A 266 10.74 -1.11 14.40
CA ILE A 266 9.91 -0.98 13.21
C ILE A 266 8.56 -1.63 13.48
N THR A 267 7.49 -0.85 13.40
CA THR A 267 6.11 -1.32 13.57
C THR A 267 5.45 -1.58 12.22
N VAL A 268 4.84 -2.76 12.07
CA VAL A 268 4.15 -3.23 10.85
C VAL A 268 2.95 -4.11 11.21
N THR A 269 2.22 -3.75 12.26
CA THR A 269 1.13 -4.59 12.82
C THR A 269 -0.24 -4.26 12.25
N GLY A 270 -0.45 -3.02 11.79
CA GLY A 270 -1.77 -2.47 11.48
C GLY A 270 -2.62 -2.19 12.73
N ASN A 271 -2.02 -2.12 13.91
CA ASN A 271 -2.70 -1.99 15.20
C ASN A 271 -2.18 -0.80 16.01
N ARG A 272 -2.93 -0.37 17.02
CA ARG A 272 -2.60 0.77 17.88
C ARG A 272 -1.79 0.38 19.11
N ASP A 273 -1.05 1.35 19.65
CA ASP A 273 -0.37 1.27 20.95
C ASP A 273 0.61 0.07 21.06
N VAL A 274 1.33 -0.22 19.98
CA VAL A 274 2.32 -1.33 19.89
C VAL A 274 3.59 -0.98 20.66
N ILE A 275 4.05 0.27 20.52
CA ILE A 275 5.15 0.83 21.32
C ILE A 275 4.57 1.93 22.20
N THR A 276 4.47 1.65 23.51
CA THR A 276 3.88 2.53 24.52
C THR A 276 4.96 3.29 25.30
N GLY A 277 4.54 4.25 26.14
CA GLY A 277 5.43 4.98 27.05
C GLY A 277 6.32 4.09 27.93
N GLU A 278 5.81 2.93 28.39
CA GLU A 278 6.59 1.98 29.19
C GLU A 278 7.76 1.38 28.40
N HIS A 279 7.52 1.06 27.11
CA HIS A 279 8.57 0.57 26.22
C HIS A 279 9.59 1.67 25.92
N LEU A 280 9.12 2.87 25.59
CA LEU A 280 9.96 4.03 25.27
C LEU A 280 10.89 4.39 26.44
N ALA A 281 10.39 4.33 27.67
CA ALA A 281 11.12 4.66 28.88
C ALA A 281 12.34 3.76 29.14
N VAL A 282 12.42 2.56 28.53
CA VAL A 282 13.53 1.60 28.74
C VAL A 282 14.45 1.43 27.52
N MET A 283 14.21 2.17 26.43
CA MET A 283 15.04 2.08 25.22
C MET A 283 16.44 2.65 25.42
N LYS A 284 17.40 2.14 24.65
CA LYS A 284 18.79 2.65 24.62
C LYS A 284 18.82 4.08 24.08
N SER A 285 19.83 4.85 24.52
CA SER A 285 20.14 6.11 23.84
C SER A 285 20.56 5.85 22.39
N GLY A 286 20.04 6.65 21.46
CA GLY A 286 20.21 6.52 20.02
C GLY A 286 19.26 5.52 19.36
N ALA A 287 18.28 4.97 20.08
CA ALA A 287 17.28 4.09 19.47
C ALA A 287 16.44 4.83 18.42
N ILE A 288 16.24 4.19 17.28
CA ILE A 288 15.49 4.72 16.14
C ILE A 288 14.10 4.07 16.11
N LEU A 289 13.06 4.89 16.03
CA LEU A 289 11.65 4.49 15.98
C LEU A 289 11.11 4.78 14.58
N ALA A 290 10.55 3.76 13.94
CA ALA A 290 9.94 3.86 12.62
C ALA A 290 8.63 3.06 12.56
N ASN A 291 7.70 3.56 11.75
CA ASN A 291 6.43 2.90 11.47
C ASN A 291 6.30 2.70 9.96
N SER A 292 5.89 1.51 9.55
CA SER A 292 5.48 1.25 8.16
C SER A 292 4.13 0.54 8.07
N GLY A 293 3.36 0.52 9.16
CA GLY A 293 1.94 0.21 9.17
C GLY A 293 1.09 1.36 8.64
N HIS A 294 -0.24 1.27 8.74
CA HIS A 294 -1.13 2.11 7.94
C HIS A 294 -1.38 3.54 8.49
N PHE A 295 -1.25 3.77 9.81
CA PHE A 295 -1.48 5.08 10.44
C PHE A 295 -0.41 5.39 11.50
N ASP A 296 -0.38 6.62 12.01
CA ASP A 296 0.51 7.12 13.08
C ASP A 296 0.11 6.68 14.50
N VAL A 297 -0.55 5.53 14.62
CA VAL A 297 -1.12 5.02 15.89
C VAL A 297 -0.37 3.84 16.48
N GLU A 298 0.56 3.22 15.74
CA GLU A 298 1.31 2.07 16.25
C GLU A 298 2.33 2.46 17.33
N ILE A 299 2.87 3.68 17.23
CA ILE A 299 3.84 4.25 18.18
C ILE A 299 3.12 5.36 18.95
N ASP A 300 3.16 5.31 20.28
CA ASP A 300 2.58 6.36 21.12
C ASP A 300 3.49 7.60 21.14
N VAL A 301 3.37 8.42 20.09
CA VAL A 301 4.13 9.68 19.92
C VAL A 301 3.78 10.68 21.02
N ARG A 302 2.56 10.62 21.59
CA ARG A 302 2.15 11.49 22.70
C ARG A 302 2.93 11.14 23.96
N ALA A 303 2.99 9.87 24.32
CA ALA A 303 3.83 9.43 25.43
C ALA A 303 5.32 9.74 25.20
N LEU A 304 5.81 9.62 23.96
CA LEU A 304 7.18 10.03 23.63
C LEU A 304 7.44 11.51 23.90
N ALA A 305 6.50 12.38 23.50
CA ALA A 305 6.58 13.81 23.76
C ALA A 305 6.50 14.13 25.26
N ASP A 306 5.62 13.44 26.01
CA ASP A 306 5.47 13.61 27.46
C ASP A 306 6.71 13.16 28.24
N LEU A 307 7.41 12.13 27.77
CA LEU A 307 8.67 11.64 28.36
C LEU A 307 9.86 12.56 28.06
N ALA A 308 9.78 13.36 27.01
CA ALA A 308 10.87 14.21 26.57
C ALA A 308 10.91 15.53 27.36
N VAL A 309 12.11 15.93 27.77
CA VAL A 309 12.37 17.26 28.35
C VAL A 309 12.74 18.30 27.28
N ALA A 310 13.10 17.84 26.08
CA ALA A 310 13.33 18.68 24.90
C ALA A 310 13.12 17.87 23.62
N VAL A 311 12.66 18.55 22.56
CA VAL A 311 12.54 17.99 21.20
C VAL A 311 13.37 18.84 20.25
N HIS A 312 14.22 18.20 19.47
CA HIS A 312 14.97 18.79 18.38
C HIS A 312 14.35 18.31 17.05
N PRO A 313 13.45 19.10 16.45
CA PRO A 313 12.84 18.72 15.18
C PRO A 313 13.83 18.86 14.03
N GLY A 314 13.73 17.99 13.03
CA GLY A 314 14.48 18.08 11.78
C GLY A 314 16.00 17.96 11.93
N VAL A 315 16.49 17.16 12.89
CA VAL A 315 17.93 16.89 13.03
C VAL A 315 18.52 16.26 11.76
N ARG A 316 17.68 15.57 10.99
CA ARG A 316 17.84 15.23 9.57
C ARG A 316 16.46 15.33 8.89
N PRO A 317 16.38 15.38 7.55
CA PRO A 317 15.09 15.29 6.87
C PRO A 317 14.32 14.05 7.34
N GLN A 318 13.05 14.25 7.75
CA GLN A 318 12.17 13.20 8.29
C GLN A 318 12.67 12.53 9.58
N ALA A 319 13.50 13.19 10.37
CA ALA A 319 13.97 12.66 11.65
C ALA A 319 13.99 13.74 12.75
N ASP A 320 13.31 13.45 13.85
CA ASP A 320 13.24 14.28 15.05
C ASP A 320 13.90 13.57 16.23
N GLU A 321 14.64 14.31 17.06
CA GLU A 321 15.31 13.79 18.25
C GLU A 321 14.58 14.23 19.52
N TYR A 322 14.23 13.27 20.37
CA TYR A 322 13.58 13.45 21.66
C TYR A 322 14.59 13.19 22.77
N ILE A 323 14.80 14.16 23.64
CA ILE A 323 15.74 14.08 24.76
C ILE A 323 14.96 13.77 26.03
N LEU A 324 15.25 12.64 26.67
CA LEU A 324 14.63 12.22 27.92
C LEU A 324 15.29 12.88 29.14
N ALA A 325 14.60 12.87 30.29
CA ALA A 325 15.07 13.50 31.52
C ALA A 325 16.43 12.98 32.03
N ASP A 326 16.78 11.74 31.70
CA ASP A 326 18.06 11.11 32.07
C ASP A 326 19.18 11.32 31.02
N GLY A 327 18.91 12.11 29.98
CA GLY A 327 19.87 12.44 28.93
C GLY A 327 19.92 11.45 27.77
N ARG A 328 19.19 10.33 27.82
CA ARG A 328 19.02 9.45 26.65
C ARG A 328 18.30 10.18 25.52
N ARG A 329 18.62 9.80 24.28
CA ARG A 329 18.08 10.39 23.06
C ARG A 329 17.35 9.32 22.26
N LEU A 330 16.11 9.58 21.85
CA LEU A 330 15.35 8.71 20.96
C LEU A 330 15.11 9.44 19.64
N VAL A 331 15.16 8.74 18.51
CA VAL A 331 14.96 9.33 17.19
C VAL A 331 13.66 8.80 16.61
N LEU A 332 12.71 9.68 16.31
CA LEU A 332 11.47 9.33 15.63
C LEU A 332 11.57 9.69 14.15
N LEU A 333 11.27 8.74 13.28
CA LEU A 333 11.24 8.97 11.84
C LEU A 333 9.83 9.32 11.36
N ALA A 334 9.74 10.22 10.39
CA ALA A 334 8.50 10.59 9.68
C ALA A 334 7.33 10.94 10.62
N GLU A 335 7.59 11.54 11.78
CA GLU A 335 6.58 11.85 12.81
C GLU A 335 5.74 10.64 13.26
N GLY A 336 6.25 9.41 13.10
CA GLY A 336 5.50 8.18 13.39
C GLY A 336 4.56 7.71 12.26
N ARG A 337 4.54 8.40 11.12
CA ARG A 337 3.83 7.96 9.90
C ARG A 337 4.66 6.95 9.09
N LEU A 338 4.16 6.58 7.91
CA LEU A 338 4.76 5.60 7.00
C LEU A 338 6.16 6.03 6.54
N VAL A 339 7.19 5.48 7.17
CA VAL A 339 8.60 5.84 6.92
C VAL A 339 9.02 5.55 5.49
N ASN A 340 8.51 4.47 4.90
CA ASN A 340 8.83 4.06 3.54
C ASN A 340 8.32 5.06 2.49
N LEU A 341 7.21 5.74 2.77
CA LEU A 341 6.63 6.76 1.87
C LEU A 341 7.15 8.16 2.19
N ALA A 342 7.19 8.52 3.47
CA ALA A 342 7.56 9.88 3.89
C ALA A 342 9.08 10.14 3.78
N ALA A 343 9.91 9.14 4.06
CA ALA A 343 11.37 9.25 4.06
C ALA A 343 12.06 8.57 2.86
N ALA A 344 11.30 7.95 1.96
CA ALA A 344 11.79 7.39 0.71
C ALA A 344 10.76 7.59 -0.40
N GLU A 345 10.65 6.65 -1.34
CA GLU A 345 9.80 6.75 -2.52
C GLU A 345 8.66 5.71 -2.52
N GLY A 346 8.39 5.08 -1.37
CA GLY A 346 7.42 3.99 -1.29
C GLY A 346 7.91 2.71 -1.94
N HIS A 347 6.98 1.87 -2.39
CA HIS A 347 7.35 0.64 -3.09
C HIS A 347 7.94 0.96 -4.48
N PRO A 348 8.94 0.19 -4.93
CA PRO A 348 9.43 0.31 -6.31
C PRO A 348 8.32 0.08 -7.33
N ALA A 349 8.38 0.75 -8.48
CA ALA A 349 7.41 0.58 -9.56
C ALA A 349 7.19 -0.89 -9.98
N ALA A 350 8.23 -1.72 -9.92
CA ALA A 350 8.13 -3.16 -10.23
C ALA A 350 7.24 -3.97 -9.28
N VAL A 351 6.98 -3.47 -8.08
CA VAL A 351 6.04 -4.04 -7.12
C VAL A 351 4.63 -3.55 -7.42
N MET A 352 4.46 -2.24 -7.61
CA MET A 352 3.17 -1.64 -7.95
C MET A 352 2.63 -2.09 -9.31
N ASP A 353 3.51 -2.52 -10.23
CA ASP A 353 3.19 -3.19 -11.49
C ASP A 353 2.14 -4.30 -11.31
N MET A 354 2.29 -5.14 -10.28
CA MET A 354 1.39 -6.27 -10.05
C MET A 354 0.13 -5.85 -9.29
N SER A 355 0.26 -5.05 -8.23
CA SER A 355 -0.89 -4.52 -7.49
C SER A 355 -1.86 -3.78 -8.41
N PHE A 356 -1.33 -2.98 -9.33
CA PHE A 356 -2.16 -2.23 -10.29
C PHE A 356 -2.57 -3.06 -11.50
N ALA A 357 -1.84 -4.12 -11.85
CA ALA A 357 -2.33 -5.11 -12.81
C ALA A 357 -3.59 -5.81 -12.30
N ASP A 358 -3.59 -6.27 -11.04
CA ASP A 358 -4.78 -6.84 -10.40
C ASP A 358 -5.92 -5.81 -10.39
N GLN A 359 -5.64 -4.56 -10.00
CA GLN A 359 -6.64 -3.50 -9.97
C GLN A 359 -7.25 -3.25 -11.37
N ALA A 360 -6.43 -3.17 -12.43
CA ALA A 360 -6.89 -2.92 -13.79
C ALA A 360 -7.74 -4.08 -14.33
N LEU A 361 -7.29 -5.32 -14.17
CA LEU A 361 -8.04 -6.51 -14.60
C LEU A 361 -9.32 -6.70 -13.81
N THR A 362 -9.27 -6.48 -12.50
CA THR A 362 -10.46 -6.52 -11.64
C THR A 362 -11.47 -5.46 -12.04
N CYS A 363 -11.01 -4.24 -12.36
CA CYS A 363 -11.88 -3.17 -12.83
C CYS A 363 -12.59 -3.55 -14.14
N ALA A 364 -11.87 -4.13 -15.10
CA ALA A 364 -12.44 -4.63 -16.35
C ALA A 364 -13.45 -5.78 -16.12
N TRP A 365 -13.12 -6.74 -15.27
CA TRP A 365 -14.05 -7.80 -14.90
C TRP A 365 -15.31 -7.27 -14.19
N LEU A 366 -15.12 -6.34 -13.25
CA LEU A 366 -16.21 -5.76 -12.46
C LEU A 366 -17.17 -4.94 -13.33
N ALA A 367 -16.68 -4.28 -14.38
CA ALA A 367 -17.52 -3.55 -15.34
C ALA A 367 -18.65 -4.43 -15.93
N GLU A 368 -18.37 -5.72 -16.15
CA GLU A 368 -19.34 -6.70 -16.66
C GLU A 368 -20.07 -7.43 -15.53
N ALA A 369 -19.37 -7.81 -14.47
CA ALA A 369 -19.90 -8.65 -13.40
C ALA A 369 -20.80 -7.89 -12.40
N ALA A 370 -20.60 -6.58 -12.22
CA ALA A 370 -21.27 -5.76 -11.20
C ALA A 370 -22.79 -5.94 -11.11
N PRO A 371 -23.58 -6.00 -12.21
CA PRO A 371 -25.03 -6.18 -12.14
C PRO A 371 -25.48 -7.50 -11.48
N THR A 372 -24.60 -8.50 -11.39
CA THR A 372 -24.90 -9.82 -10.82
C THR A 372 -24.42 -9.99 -9.39
N LEU A 373 -23.61 -9.04 -8.88
CA LEU A 373 -23.01 -9.12 -7.56
C LEU A 373 -23.90 -8.45 -6.50
N ALA A 374 -23.98 -9.06 -5.33
CA ALA A 374 -24.64 -8.45 -4.19
C ALA A 374 -23.82 -7.27 -3.63
N PRO A 375 -24.45 -6.28 -2.97
CA PRO A 375 -23.78 -5.22 -2.20
C PRO A 375 -22.99 -5.76 -0.99
N ALA A 376 -21.83 -6.36 -1.26
CA ALA A 376 -20.95 -7.01 -0.30
C ALA A 376 -19.49 -6.82 -0.72
N VAL A 377 -18.58 -7.26 0.15
CA VAL A 377 -17.16 -7.39 -0.20
C VAL A 377 -16.95 -8.75 -0.86
N HIS A 378 -16.37 -8.74 -2.06
CA HIS A 378 -16.06 -9.91 -2.87
C HIS A 378 -14.55 -10.06 -3.02
N GLU A 379 -14.10 -11.29 -3.23
CA GLU A 379 -12.71 -11.58 -3.57
C GLU A 379 -12.48 -11.38 -5.07
N VAL A 380 -11.22 -11.11 -5.43
CA VAL A 380 -10.80 -11.11 -6.84
C VAL A 380 -10.92 -12.54 -7.39
N PRO A 381 -11.52 -12.74 -8.58
CA PRO A 381 -11.51 -14.03 -9.24
C PRO A 381 -10.09 -14.59 -9.37
N LYS A 382 -9.89 -15.84 -8.95
CA LYS A 382 -8.57 -16.48 -8.89
C LYS A 382 -7.81 -16.48 -10.23
N ASP A 383 -8.53 -16.54 -11.34
CA ASP A 383 -7.95 -16.52 -12.69
C ASP A 383 -7.28 -15.17 -13.00
N ILE A 384 -7.75 -14.06 -12.41
CA ILE A 384 -7.13 -12.74 -12.57
C ILE A 384 -5.76 -12.72 -11.89
N ASP A 385 -5.71 -13.13 -10.62
CA ASP A 385 -4.46 -13.17 -9.84
C ASP A 385 -3.43 -14.14 -10.48
N THR A 386 -3.92 -15.29 -10.97
CA THR A 386 -3.11 -16.25 -11.72
C THR A 386 -2.58 -15.66 -13.04
N GLU A 387 -3.40 -14.89 -13.75
CA GLU A 387 -3.00 -14.21 -14.98
C GLU A 387 -1.94 -13.13 -14.71
N VAL A 388 -2.07 -12.36 -13.62
CA VAL A 388 -1.04 -11.38 -13.21
C VAL A 388 0.30 -12.08 -12.92
N ALA A 389 0.27 -13.20 -12.19
CA ALA A 389 1.47 -14.00 -11.96
C ALA A 389 2.07 -14.53 -13.27
N ARG A 390 1.24 -15.03 -14.19
CA ARG A 390 1.68 -15.53 -15.50
C ARG A 390 2.33 -14.44 -16.34
N LEU A 391 1.71 -13.26 -16.43
CA LEU A 391 2.25 -12.09 -17.14
C LEU A 391 3.56 -11.62 -16.51
N LYS A 392 3.69 -11.68 -15.18
CA LYS A 392 4.94 -11.35 -14.49
C LYS A 392 6.06 -12.31 -14.85
N LEU A 393 5.82 -13.61 -14.77
CA LEU A 393 6.80 -14.64 -15.14
C LEU A 393 7.23 -14.47 -16.61
N ALA A 394 6.28 -14.27 -17.51
CA ALA A 394 6.56 -14.00 -18.91
C ALA A 394 7.45 -12.76 -19.11
N SER A 395 7.17 -11.67 -18.39
CA SER A 395 8.00 -10.44 -18.44
C SER A 395 9.44 -10.65 -17.95
N MET A 396 9.66 -11.68 -17.13
CA MET A 396 10.97 -12.08 -16.61
C MET A 396 11.66 -13.14 -17.49
N SER A 397 11.07 -13.48 -18.64
CA SER A 397 11.50 -14.60 -19.49
C SER A 397 11.52 -15.95 -18.75
N ILE A 398 10.61 -16.16 -17.79
CA ILE A 398 10.48 -17.40 -17.03
C ILE A 398 9.35 -18.23 -17.62
N ALA A 399 9.67 -19.46 -18.01
CA ALA A 399 8.69 -20.49 -18.36
C ALA A 399 8.45 -21.41 -17.16
N ILE A 400 7.24 -21.96 -17.08
CA ILE A 400 6.83 -22.96 -16.07
C ILE A 400 6.25 -24.18 -16.77
N ASP A 401 6.30 -25.32 -16.11
CA ASP A 401 5.67 -26.55 -16.58
C ASP A 401 4.14 -26.42 -16.59
N ALA A 402 3.48 -27.22 -17.43
CA ALA A 402 2.04 -27.44 -17.42
C ALA A 402 1.74 -28.88 -17.00
N LEU A 403 0.62 -29.09 -16.30
CA LEU A 403 0.18 -30.43 -15.96
C LEU A 403 -0.10 -31.22 -17.23
N THR A 404 0.31 -32.49 -17.27
CA THR A 404 -0.18 -33.43 -18.30
C THR A 404 -1.62 -33.84 -17.98
N PRO A 405 -2.39 -34.33 -18.96
CA PRO A 405 -3.75 -34.84 -18.71
C PRO A 405 -3.80 -35.88 -17.59
N ASP A 406 -2.80 -36.77 -17.52
CA ASP A 406 -2.71 -37.79 -16.47
C ASP A 406 -2.48 -37.17 -15.07
N GLN A 407 -1.70 -36.08 -14.98
CA GLN A 407 -1.47 -35.36 -13.72
C GLN A 407 -2.74 -34.60 -13.27
N GLU A 408 -3.49 -34.01 -14.21
CA GLU A 408 -4.79 -33.41 -13.91
C GLU A 408 -5.79 -34.46 -13.41
N GLU A 409 -5.89 -35.61 -14.10
CA GLU A 409 -6.76 -36.72 -13.68
C GLU A 409 -6.38 -37.20 -12.28
N TYR A 410 -5.08 -37.37 -12.00
CA TYR A 410 -4.60 -37.78 -10.69
C TYR A 410 -5.02 -36.79 -9.58
N LEU A 411 -4.87 -35.49 -9.80
CA LEU A 411 -5.24 -34.46 -8.81
C LEU A 411 -6.77 -34.36 -8.60
N HIS A 412 -7.57 -34.70 -9.60
CA HIS A 412 -9.03 -34.65 -9.54
C HIS A 412 -9.70 -36.00 -9.24
N SER A 413 -8.93 -37.08 -9.08
CA SER A 413 -9.43 -38.42 -8.80
C SER A 413 -9.07 -38.87 -7.39
N TRP A 414 -10.08 -39.17 -6.57
CA TRP A 414 -9.88 -39.85 -5.28
C TRP A 414 -9.62 -41.36 -5.42
N ARG A 415 -9.77 -41.90 -6.64
CA ARG A 415 -9.72 -43.34 -6.92
C ARG A 415 -8.31 -43.84 -7.22
N LEU A 416 -7.39 -42.92 -7.51
CA LEU A 416 -5.98 -43.21 -7.71
C LEU A 416 -5.28 -43.05 -6.36
N GLY A 417 -4.90 -44.17 -5.75
CA GLY A 417 -4.14 -44.22 -4.50
C GLY A 417 -2.75 -44.81 -4.72
N THR A 418 -2.04 -45.09 -3.63
CA THR A 418 -0.76 -45.81 -3.70
C THR A 418 -0.99 -47.19 -4.34
N THR A 419 -0.40 -47.41 -5.52
CA THR A 419 -0.33 -48.72 -6.19
C THR A 419 0.86 -49.53 -5.72
#